data_AF-A0A6F8T2E1-F1
#
_entry.id   AF-A0A6F8T2E1-F1
#
_cell.length_a   1.000
_cell.length_b   1.000
_cell.length_c   1.000
_cell.angle_alpha   90.00
_cell.angle_beta   90.00
_cell.angle_gamma   90.00
#
_symmetry.space_group_name_H-M   'P 1'
#
loop_
_entity.id
_entity.type
_entity.pdbx_description
1 polymer ?
#
loop_
_entity_poly.entity_id
_entity_poly.type
_entity_poly.pdbx_seq_one_letter_code
_entity_poly.pdbx_strand_id
1 'polypeptide(L)'
;MRKASDANVSIELSSDWNKLNVKGSQASIEKLKADISSHKPEILLRLQRNRIILSFIKNCCPDYERNHQEIIDDLLSKEDEQDIINGDIPTESLRLHVQLWINAGKPHYSGKKLNRDNGETNGKS
;
A
#
# COMPACT_ATOMS: atom_id res chain seq x y z
N MET A 1 14.75 -2.79 0.20
CA MET A 1 14.62 -1.87 -0.94
C MET A 1 13.55 -2.40 -1.87
N ARG A 2 12.50 -1.63 -2.19
CA ARG A 2 11.52 -2.00 -3.21
C ARG A 2 11.99 -1.41 -4.55
N LYS A 3 12.08 -2.24 -5.59
CA LYS A 3 12.46 -1.84 -6.94
C LYS A 3 11.32 -2.21 -7.87
N ALA A 4 10.89 -1.27 -8.70
CA ALA A 4 10.03 -1.54 -9.85
C ALA A 4 10.87 -1.26 -11.10
N SER A 5 10.89 -2.21 -12.03
CA SER A 5 11.58 -2.07 -13.30
C SER A 5 10.60 -2.35 -14.43
N ASP A 6 10.47 -1.39 -15.33
CA ASP A 6 9.98 -1.62 -16.68
C ASP A 6 11.21 -1.65 -17.61
N ALA A 7 11.07 -2.14 -18.85
CA ALA A 7 12.19 -2.45 -19.75
C ALA A 7 13.19 -1.29 -20.00
N ASN A 8 12.83 -0.05 -19.64
CA ASN A 8 13.63 1.16 -19.90
C ASN A 8 13.80 2.11 -18.71
N VAL A 9 13.20 1.83 -17.54
CA VAL A 9 13.24 2.70 -16.36
C VAL A 9 13.33 1.86 -15.10
N SER A 10 14.33 2.16 -14.26
CA SER A 10 14.45 1.64 -12.90
C SER A 10 14.13 2.75 -11.90
N ILE A 11 13.24 2.43 -10.95
CA ILE A 11 12.88 3.33 -9.86
C ILE A 11 13.37 2.73 -8.54
N GLU A 12 14.17 3.51 -7.80
CA GLU A 12 14.71 3.15 -6.49
C GLU A 12 14.29 4.20 -5.46
N LEU A 13 13.61 3.78 -4.40
CA LEU A 13 13.35 4.64 -3.26
C LEU A 13 14.53 4.56 -2.28
N SER A 14 14.97 5.70 -1.75
CA SER A 14 15.99 5.74 -0.70
C SER A 14 15.48 5.08 0.58
N SER A 15 16.41 4.61 1.42
CA SER A 15 16.09 3.92 2.67
C SER A 15 15.30 4.77 3.66
N ASP A 16 15.44 6.09 3.58
CA ASP A 16 14.72 7.10 4.36
C ASP A 16 13.44 7.61 3.67
N TRP A 17 13.07 7.03 2.53
CA TRP A 17 11.82 7.31 1.78
C TRP A 17 11.66 8.75 1.26
N ASN A 18 12.67 9.60 1.41
CA ASN A 18 12.62 11.01 1.02
C ASN A 18 13.17 11.28 -0.38
N LYS A 19 13.83 10.31 -1.01
CA LYS A 19 14.40 10.46 -2.36
C LYS A 19 13.96 9.33 -3.26
N LEU A 20 13.44 9.71 -4.42
CA LEU A 20 13.12 8.81 -5.53
C LEU A 20 14.24 8.93 -6.57
N ASN A 21 15.02 7.88 -6.75
CA ASN A 21 16.02 7.79 -7.79
C ASN A 21 15.42 7.11 -9.01
N VAL A 22 15.39 7.80 -10.14
CA VAL A 22 14.92 7.27 -11.42
C VAL A 22 16.12 7.16 -12.36
N LYS A 23 16.40 5.95 -12.84
CA LYS A 23 17.45 5.67 -13.83
C LYS A 23 16.82 5.16 -15.12
N GLY A 24 17.27 5.63 -16.26
CA GLY A 24 16.75 5.25 -17.57
C GLY A 24 17.26 6.17 -18.67
N SER A 25 16.80 5.96 -19.90
CA SER A 25 17.08 6.88 -20.99
C SER A 25 16.42 8.24 -20.75
N GLN A 26 17.00 9.34 -21.25
CA GLN A 26 16.42 10.67 -21.12
C GLN A 26 14.98 10.74 -21.64
N ALA A 27 14.70 10.08 -22.78
CA ALA A 27 13.35 10.01 -23.36
C ALA A 27 12.36 9.28 -22.44
N SER A 28 12.79 8.19 -21.80
CA SER A 28 11.95 7.42 -20.86
C SER A 28 11.69 8.20 -19.57
N ILE A 29 12.68 8.94 -19.07
CA ILE A 29 12.54 9.81 -17.89
C ILE A 29 11.58 10.97 -18.18
N GLU A 30 11.70 11.62 -19.33
CA GLU A 30 10.79 12.71 -19.72
C GLU A 30 9.36 12.21 -19.91
N LYS A 31 9.17 11.03 -20.51
CA LYS A 31 7.84 10.40 -20.60
C LYS A 31 7.25 10.13 -19.21
N LEU A 32 8.03 9.56 -18.29
CA LEU A 32 7.58 9.32 -16.92
C LEU A 32 7.20 10.62 -16.20
N LYS A 33 7.98 11.70 -16.37
CA LYS A 33 7.66 13.01 -15.81
C LYS A 33 6.34 13.56 -16.36
N ALA A 34 6.13 13.44 -17.68
CA ALA A 34 4.89 13.87 -18.32
C ALA A 34 3.69 13.06 -17.80
N ASP A 35 3.83 11.75 -17.68
CA ASP A 35 2.80 10.87 -17.15
C ASP A 35 2.46 11.19 -15.69
N ILE A 36 3.46 11.41 -14.83
CA ILE A 36 3.26 11.83 -13.43
C ILE A 36 2.57 13.20 -13.38
N SER A 37 2.96 14.14 -14.24
CA SER A 37 2.33 15.47 -14.31
C SER A 37 0.85 15.37 -14.71
N SER A 38 0.55 14.52 -15.71
CA SER A 38 -0.81 14.28 -16.19
C SER A 38 -1.70 13.61 -15.14
N HIS A 39 -1.17 12.64 -14.40
CA HIS A 39 -1.90 11.90 -13.36
C HIS A 39 -1.75 12.50 -11.96
N LYS A 40 -1.08 13.66 -11.82
CA LYS A 40 -0.84 14.33 -10.54
C LYS A 40 -2.07 14.42 -9.64
N PRO A 41 -3.27 14.83 -10.11
CA PRO A 41 -4.45 14.91 -9.24
C PRO A 41 -4.85 13.53 -8.71
N GLU A 42 -4.83 12.49 -9.53
CA GLU A 42 -5.17 11.14 -9.10
C GLU A 42 -4.15 10.58 -8.10
N ILE A 43 -2.86 10.79 -8.35
CA ILE A 43 -1.78 10.36 -7.45
C ILE A 43 -1.94 11.05 -6.08
N LEU A 44 -2.21 12.35 -6.06
CA LEU A 44 -2.43 13.10 -4.82
C LEU A 44 -3.67 12.58 -4.06
N LEU A 45 -4.77 12.30 -4.75
CA LEU A 45 -5.97 11.71 -4.14
C LEU A 45 -5.67 10.35 -3.52
N ARG A 46 -4.93 9.48 -4.22
CA ARG A 46 -4.52 8.17 -3.68
C ARG A 46 -3.65 8.32 -2.42
N LEU A 47 -2.69 9.23 -2.44
CA LEU A 47 -1.83 9.50 -1.27
C LEU A 47 -2.63 10.04 -0.08
N GLN A 48 -3.57 10.94 -0.32
CA GLN A 48 -4.43 11.50 0.73
C GLN A 48 -5.31 10.41 1.35
N ARG A 49 -5.94 9.56 0.53
CA ARG A 49 -6.73 8.41 1.01
C ARG A 49 -5.91 7.47 1.87
N ASN A 50 -4.72 7.07 1.38
CA ASN A 50 -3.81 6.20 2.14
C ASN A 50 -3.41 6.82 3.48
N ARG A 51 -3.20 8.13 3.53
CA ARG A 51 -2.89 8.85 4.78
C ARG A 51 -4.06 8.80 5.76
N ILE A 52 -5.29 8.99 5.29
CA ILE A 52 -6.50 8.93 6.14
C ILE A 52 -6.64 7.53 6.73
N ILE A 53 -6.61 6.50 5.88
CA ILE A 53 -6.74 5.10 6.31
C ILE A 53 -5.65 4.75 7.32
N LEU A 54 -4.38 5.03 7.01
CA LEU A 54 -3.28 4.73 7.91
C LEU A 54 -3.40 5.47 9.25
N SER A 55 -3.85 6.72 9.23
CA SER A 55 -4.09 7.49 10.47
C SER A 55 -5.24 6.89 11.29
N PHE A 56 -6.30 6.44 10.63
CA PHE A 56 -7.42 5.78 11.29
C PHE A 56 -6.96 4.49 11.98
N ILE A 57 -6.19 3.64 11.28
CA ILE A 57 -5.65 2.40 11.84
C ILE A 57 -4.69 2.65 13.01
N LYS A 58 -3.85 3.67 12.91
CA LYS A 58 -2.95 4.06 14.02
C LYS A 58 -3.71 4.45 15.28
N ASN A 59 -4.79 5.21 15.13
CA ASN A 59 -5.62 5.64 16.26
C ASN A 59 -6.47 4.48 16.82
N CYS A 60 -6.97 3.61 15.94
CA CYS A 60 -7.78 2.45 16.29
C CYS A 60 -6.97 1.36 17.02
N CYS A 61 -5.73 1.15 16.58
CA CYS A 61 -4.90 0.01 16.95
C CYS A 61 -3.46 0.44 17.32
N PRO A 62 -3.26 1.32 18.31
CA PRO A 62 -1.93 1.85 18.64
C PRO A 62 -0.95 0.76 19.10
N ASP A 63 -1.46 -0.29 19.75
CA ASP A 63 -0.64 -1.40 20.26
C ASP A 63 -0.10 -2.34 19.16
N TYR A 64 -0.50 -2.12 17.90
CA TYR A 64 -0.23 -3.01 16.78
C TYR A 64 0.57 -2.35 15.65
N GLU A 65 1.48 -1.41 15.95
CA GLU A 65 2.24 -0.65 14.93
C GLU A 65 2.86 -1.49 13.81
N ARG A 66 3.41 -2.67 14.13
CA ARG A 66 4.02 -3.57 13.13
C ARG A 66 3.01 -4.21 12.17
N ASN A 67 1.72 -4.22 12.52
CA ASN A 67 0.65 -4.86 11.77
C ASN A 67 -0.21 -3.87 10.98
N HIS A 68 0.01 -2.54 11.07
CA HIS A 68 -0.89 -1.57 10.43
C HIS A 68 -1.02 -1.75 8.92
N GLN A 69 0.09 -2.04 8.24
CA GLN A 69 0.06 -2.31 6.81
C GLN A 69 -0.58 -3.66 6.49
N GLU A 70 -0.34 -4.70 7.30
CA GLU A 70 -0.98 -6.02 7.15
C GLU A 70 -2.50 -5.92 7.34
N ILE A 71 -2.98 -5.12 8.29
CA ILE A 71 -4.41 -4.85 8.47
C ILE A 71 -4.99 -4.24 7.20
N ILE A 72 -4.32 -3.24 6.62
CA ILE A 72 -4.78 -2.62 5.38
C ILE A 72 -4.78 -3.63 4.24
N ASP A 73 -3.70 -4.39 4.06
CA ASP A 73 -3.51 -5.26 2.89
C ASP A 73 -4.34 -6.55 2.97
N ASP A 74 -4.48 -7.13 4.16
CA ASP A 74 -5.02 -8.47 4.36
C ASP A 74 -6.38 -8.50 5.05
N LEU A 75 -6.76 -7.48 5.82
CA LEU A 75 -8.06 -7.43 6.49
C LEU A 75 -9.06 -6.54 5.77
N LEU A 76 -8.68 -5.30 5.45
CA LEU A 76 -9.60 -4.30 4.91
C LEU A 76 -9.89 -4.52 3.42
N SER A 77 -11.16 -4.69 3.09
CA SER A 77 -11.63 -4.62 1.72
C SER A 77 -11.57 -3.19 1.17
N LYS A 78 -11.80 -3.05 -0.14
CA LYS A 78 -11.92 -1.72 -0.77
C LYS A 78 -13.13 -0.94 -0.26
N GLU A 79 -14.17 -1.64 0.16
CA GLU A 79 -15.40 -1.04 0.70
C GLU A 79 -15.10 -0.51 2.11
N ASP A 80 -14.42 -1.31 2.96
CA ASP A 80 -14.00 -0.87 4.30
C ASP A 80 -13.10 0.37 4.24
N GLU A 81 -12.16 0.42 3.28
CA GLU A 81 -11.33 1.61 3.06
C GLU A 81 -12.15 2.85 2.73
N GLN A 82 -13.19 2.70 1.91
CA GLN A 82 -14.06 3.81 1.51
C GLN A 82 -14.91 4.29 2.68
N ASP A 83 -15.44 3.36 3.47
CA ASP A 83 -16.20 3.67 4.67
C ASP A 83 -15.34 4.40 5.71
N ILE A 84 -14.06 4.01 5.88
CA ILE A 84 -13.09 4.75 6.71
C ILE A 84 -12.87 6.17 6.17
N ILE A 85 -12.72 6.33 4.85
CA ILE A 85 -12.51 7.65 4.23
C ILE A 85 -13.73 8.56 4.45
N ASN A 86 -14.92 7.99 4.38
CA ASN A 86 -16.18 8.71 4.57
C ASN A 86 -16.50 8.98 6.05
N GLY A 87 -15.87 8.25 6.98
CA GLY A 87 -16.17 8.33 8.41
C GLY A 87 -17.38 7.49 8.83
N ASP A 88 -17.74 6.48 8.02
CA ASP A 88 -18.91 5.62 8.22
C ASP A 88 -18.63 4.47 9.21
N ILE A 89 -17.36 4.25 9.57
CA ILE A 89 -16.94 3.22 10.54
C ILE A 89 -16.43 3.87 11.83
N PRO A 90 -17.01 3.54 12.99
CA PRO A 90 -16.45 3.95 14.27
C PRO A 90 -15.19 3.13 14.61
N THR A 91 -14.26 3.77 15.31
CA THR A 91 -12.96 3.17 15.67
C THR A 91 -13.08 1.89 16.49
N GLU A 92 -14.08 1.81 17.36
CA GLU A 92 -14.31 0.68 18.25
C GLU A 92 -14.67 -0.60 17.48
N SER A 93 -15.47 -0.47 16.42
CA SER A 93 -15.87 -1.60 15.58
C SER A 93 -14.69 -2.22 14.86
N LEU A 94 -13.82 -1.38 14.29
CA LEU A 94 -12.63 -1.88 13.60
C LEU A 94 -11.63 -2.50 14.57
N ARG A 95 -11.48 -1.94 15.78
CA ARG A 95 -10.57 -2.49 16.80
C ARG A 95 -10.93 -3.91 17.18
N LEU A 96 -12.21 -4.19 17.42
CA LEU A 96 -12.69 -5.54 17.72
C LEU A 96 -12.43 -6.48 16.54
N HIS A 97 -12.70 -6.02 15.32
CA HIS A 97 -12.48 -6.83 14.11
C HIS A 97 -11.00 -7.20 13.92
N VAL A 98 -10.09 -6.25 14.13
CA VAL A 98 -8.64 -6.47 14.10
C VAL A 98 -8.21 -7.48 15.17
N GLN A 99 -8.75 -7.38 16.38
CA GLN A 99 -8.41 -8.31 17.46
C GLN A 99 -8.85 -9.74 17.13
N LEU A 100 -10.07 -9.92 16.61
CA LEU A 100 -10.57 -11.23 16.17
C LEU A 100 -9.74 -11.78 15.01
N TRP A 101 -9.38 -10.94 14.04
CA TRP A 101 -8.54 -11.31 12.92
C TRP A 101 -7.14 -11.78 13.35
N ILE A 102 -6.51 -11.08 14.31
CA ILE A 102 -5.23 -11.50 14.89
C ILE A 102 -5.37 -12.85 15.60
N ASN A 103 -6.42 -13.03 16.41
CA ASN A 103 -6.67 -14.28 17.13
C ASN A 103 -6.96 -15.46 16.18
N ALA A 104 -7.50 -15.19 15.00
CA ALA A 104 -7.72 -16.18 13.94
C ALA A 104 -6.45 -16.52 13.14
N GLY A 105 -5.30 -15.92 13.46
CA GLY A 105 -4.03 -16.18 12.78
C GLY A 105 -3.78 -15.32 11.53
N LYS A 106 -4.43 -14.15 11.44
CA LYS A 106 -4.27 -13.18 10.33
C LYS A 106 -4.60 -13.72 8.92
N PRO A 107 -5.77 -14.35 8.71
CA PRO A 107 -6.20 -14.81 7.39
C PRO A 107 -6.45 -13.65 6.41
N HIS A 108 -6.21 -13.85 5.11
CA HIS A 108 -6.44 -12.81 4.10
C HIS A 108 -7.94 -12.68 3.75
N TYR A 109 -8.60 -11.65 4.28
CA TYR A 109 -10.03 -11.35 4.11
C TYR A 109 -10.33 -10.11 3.26
N SER A 110 -9.32 -9.30 2.93
CA SER A 110 -9.51 -8.06 2.17
C SER A 110 -10.09 -8.26 0.77
N GLY A 111 -10.08 -9.49 0.24
CA GLY A 111 -10.49 -9.77 -1.14
C GLY A 111 -9.59 -9.11 -2.19
N LYS A 112 -8.46 -8.53 -1.77
CA LYS A 112 -7.46 -7.96 -2.67
C LYS A 112 -6.68 -9.11 -3.31
N LYS A 113 -6.16 -8.88 -4.51
CA LYS A 113 -5.26 -9.86 -5.10
C LYS A 113 -3.98 -9.87 -4.28
N LEU A 114 -3.59 -11.03 -3.76
CA LEU A 114 -2.24 -11.25 -3.25
C LEU A 114 -1.27 -10.91 -4.38
N ASN A 115 -0.53 -9.82 -4.24
CA ASN A 115 0.57 -9.51 -5.13
C ASN A 115 1.69 -10.52 -4.84
N ARG A 116 1.59 -11.72 -5.41
CA ARG A 116 2.68 -12.69 -5.49
C ARG A 116 3.70 -12.20 -6.51
N ASP A 117 4.37 -11.11 -6.22
CA ASP A 117 5.59 -10.72 -6.91
C ASP A 117 6.69 -10.59 -5.88
N ASN A 118 7.43 -11.70 -5.70
CA ASN A 118 8.87 -11.74 -5.46
C ASN A 118 9.37 -13.20 -5.38
N GLY A 119 9.91 -13.71 -6.48
CA GLY A 119 11.05 -14.64 -6.51
C GLY A 119 10.80 -16.13 -6.25
N GLU A 120 10.47 -16.89 -7.29
CA GLU A 120 10.95 -18.27 -7.42
C GLU A 120 11.68 -18.44 -8.77
N THR A 121 13.01 -18.30 -8.71
CA THR A 121 13.91 -18.94 -9.66
C THR A 121 14.08 -20.42 -9.26
N ASN A 122 13.72 -21.31 -10.17
CA ASN A 122 14.18 -22.70 -10.33
C ASN A 122 14.00 -23.72 -9.20
N GLY A 123 13.16 -24.72 -9.48
CA GLY A 123 13.25 -26.08 -8.94
C GLY A 123 12.69 -27.09 -9.92
N LYS A 124 13.51 -27.57 -10.85
CA LYS A 124 13.27 -28.80 -11.63
C LYS A 124 13.03 -29.98 -10.67
N SER A 125 12.04 -30.80 -10.99
CA SER A 125 12.22 -32.25 -11.17
C SER A 125 11.17 -32.75 -12.15
#